data_AF-X6E9J6-F1
#
_entry.id   AF-X6E9J6-F1
#
_cell.length_a   1.000
_cell.length_b   1.000
_cell.length_c   1.000
_cell.angle_alpha   90.00
_cell.angle_beta   90.00
_cell.angle_gamma   90.00
#
_symmetry.space_group_name_H-M   'P 1'
#
loop_
_entity.id
_entity.type
_entity.pdbx_description
1 polymer ?
#
loop_
_entity_poly.entity_id
_entity_poly.type
_entity_poly.pdbx_seq_one_letter_code
_entity_poly.pdbx_strand_id
1 'polypeptide(L)' 'MDAGWKNKHLHSYRKALRLLEEAQAGTCRQSVAFAAFVKAARDQDMVVSDQPSEGLKRLDALASSIYEQARQLPRSV' A
#
# COMPACT_ATOMS: atom_id res chain seq x y z
N MET A 1 -9.03 18.98 8.35
CA MET A 1 -7.91 18.04 8.10
C MET A 1 -7.33 18.37 6.73
N ASP A 2 -6.48 19.39 6.62
CA ASP A 2 -6.20 20.02 5.31
C ASP A 2 -4.71 20.17 4.96
N ALA A 3 -3.82 19.43 5.62
CA ALA A 3 -2.37 19.51 5.36
C ALA A 3 -1.83 18.14 4.92
N GLY A 4 -1.44 18.02 3.65
CA GLY A 4 -0.76 16.82 3.16
C GLY A 4 -0.49 16.84 1.66
N TRP A 5 -1.46 17.22 0.84
CA TRP A 5 -1.37 17.18 -0.62
C TRP A 5 -0.75 18.44 -1.23
N LYS A 6 0.27 18.27 -2.09
CA LYS A 6 1.01 19.38 -2.72
C LYS A 6 0.14 20.23 -3.66
N ASN A 7 -0.75 19.59 -4.43
CA ASN A 7 -1.65 20.26 -5.37
C ASN A 7 -3.03 19.59 -5.42
N LYS A 8 -4.02 20.27 -4.84
CA LYS A 8 -5.42 19.79 -4.77
C LYS A 8 -6.26 20.12 -6.01
N HIS A 9 -5.72 20.88 -6.94
CA HIS A 9 -6.41 21.24 -8.19
C HIS A 9 -6.16 20.24 -9.32
N LEU A 10 -5.17 19.35 -9.14
CA LEU A 10 -4.85 18.33 -10.13
C LEU A 10 -6.05 17.42 -10.39
N HIS A 11 -6.30 17.13 -11.67
CA HIS A 11 -7.43 16.30 -12.06
C HIS A 11 -7.36 14.90 -11.42
N SER A 12 -6.17 14.31 -11.32
CA SER A 12 -5.99 13.00 -10.68
C SER A 12 -6.34 13.00 -9.20
N TYR A 13 -6.04 14.07 -8.46
CA TYR A 13 -6.43 14.23 -7.06
C TYR A 13 -7.95 14.29 -6.89
N ARG A 14 -8.64 15.14 -7.66
CA ARG A 14 -10.11 15.25 -7.61
C ARG A 14 -10.80 13.95 -8.00
N LYS A 15 -10.25 13.25 -9.00
CA LYS A 15 -10.75 11.93 -9.41
C LYS A 15 -10.56 10.89 -8.31
N ALA A 16 -9.41 10.89 -7.63
CA ALA A 16 -9.16 10.00 -6.50
C ALA A 16 -10.12 10.24 -5.33
N LEU A 17 -10.38 11.50 -4.97
CA LEU A 17 -11.36 11.85 -3.92
C LEU A 17 -12.76 11.35 -4.26
N ARG A 18 -13.23 11.61 -5.49
CA ARG A 18 -14.54 11.13 -5.93
C ARG A 18 -14.66 9.60 -5.85
N LEU A 19 -13.62 8.88 -6.29
CA LEU A 19 -13.63 7.41 -6.23
C LEU A 19 -13.58 6.89 -4.79
N LEU A 20 -12.94 7.61 -3.87
CA LEU A 20 -12.97 7.28 -2.44
C LEU A 20 -14.37 7.48 -1.84
N GLU A 21 -15.05 8.56 -2.18
CA GLU A 21 -16.44 8.81 -1.75
C GLU A 21 -17.38 7.72 -2.30
N GLU A 22 -17.25 7.35 -3.58
CA GLU A 22 -18.01 6.26 -4.20
C GLU A 22 -17.68 4.90 -3.55
N ALA A 23 -16.42 4.65 -3.19
CA ALA A 23 -16.04 3.42 -2.50
C ALA A 23 -16.59 3.35 -1.07
N GLN A 24 -16.64 4.48 -0.37
CA GLN A 24 -17.25 4.59 0.95
C GLN A 24 -18.78 4.41 0.88
N ALA A 25 -19.42 4.89 -0.18
CA ALA A 25 -20.83 4.66 -0.47
C ALA A 25 -21.14 3.22 -0.96
N GLY A 26 -20.11 2.39 -1.17
CA GLY A 26 -20.25 1.01 -1.66
C GLY A 26 -20.56 0.89 -3.15
N THR A 27 -20.47 1.98 -3.91
CA THR A 27 -20.75 2.01 -5.35
C THR A 27 -19.51 1.79 -6.21
N CYS A 28 -18.32 1.92 -5.62
CA CYS A 28 -17.03 1.65 -6.26
C CYS A 28 -16.23 0.59 -5.48
N ARG A 29 -15.45 -0.23 -6.21
CA ARG A 29 -14.54 -1.20 -5.58
C ARG A 29 -13.40 -0.43 -4.90
N GLN A 30 -13.10 -0.76 -3.64
CA GLN A 30 -12.06 -0.09 -2.85
C GLN A 30 -10.68 -0.17 -3.53
N SER A 31 -10.39 -1.26 -4.24
CA SER A 31 -9.15 -1.42 -5.01
C SER A 31 -8.99 -0.38 -6.13
N VAL A 32 -10.08 0.01 -6.78
CA VAL A 32 -10.08 1.02 -7.85
C VAL A 32 -9.85 2.41 -7.27
N ALA A 33 -10.53 2.74 -6.17
CA ALA A 33 -10.32 3.99 -5.45
C ALA A 33 -8.88 4.13 -4.93
N PHE A 34 -8.33 3.05 -4.37
CA PHE A 34 -6.94 3.01 -3.90
C PHE A 34 -5.94 3.19 -5.04
N ALA A 35 -6.13 2.52 -6.18
CA ALA A 35 -5.27 2.69 -7.34
C ALA A 35 -5.27 4.14 -7.87
N ALA A 36 -6.45 4.78 -7.91
CA ALA A 36 -6.56 6.18 -8.31
C ALA A 36 -5.85 7.13 -7.31
N PHE A 37 -5.94 6.83 -6.02
CA PHE A 37 -5.26 7.58 -4.97
C PHE A 37 -3.73 7.47 -5.08
N VAL A 38 -3.20 6.26 -5.28
CA VAL A 38 -1.77 6.04 -5.52
C VAL A 38 -1.30 6.77 -6.77
N LYS A 39 -2.10 6.74 -7.85
CA LYS A 39 -1.78 7.51 -9.07
C LYS A 39 -1.70 9.01 -8.77
N ALA A 40 -2.68 9.57 -8.05
CA ALA A 40 -2.66 10.99 -7.69
C ALA A 40 -1.42 11.35 -6.84
N ALA A 41 -1.00 10.46 -5.93
CA ALA A 41 0.21 10.66 -5.13
C ALA A 41 1.48 10.62 -6.00
N ARG A 42 1.54 9.71 -6.99
CA ARG A 42 2.67 9.64 -7.93
C ARG A 42 2.75 10.88 -8.82
N ASP A 43 1.62 11.35 -9.35
CA ASP A 43 1.54 12.57 -10.18
C ASP A 43 2.02 13.84 -9.44
N GLN A 44 2.14 13.79 -8.11
CA GLN A 44 2.60 14.91 -7.27
C GLN A 44 3.93 14.61 -6.57
N ASP A 45 4.63 13.54 -6.96
CA ASP A 45 5.89 13.11 -6.32
C ASP A 45 5.76 12.96 -4.80
N MET A 46 4.63 12.40 -4.36
CA MET A 46 4.29 12.20 -2.95
C MET A 46 4.41 10.74 -2.50
N VAL A 47 4.74 9.81 -3.40
CA VAL A 47 4.99 8.42 -3.04
C VAL A 47 6.40 8.29 -2.47
N VAL A 48 6.48 8.00 -1.18
CA VAL A 48 7.74 7.69 -0.49
C VAL A 48 8.13 6.27 -0.86
N SER A 49 8.99 6.13 -1.88
CA SER A 49 9.71 4.91 -2.32
C SER A 49 8.90 3.60 -2.36
N ASP A 50 8.84 2.95 -3.53
CA ASP A 50 8.24 1.62 -3.70
C ASP A 50 9.03 0.49 -3.00
N GLN A 51 10.14 0.81 -2.33
CA GLN A 51 10.95 -0.19 -1.64
C GLN A 51 10.26 -0.70 -0.36
N PRO A 52 10.30 -2.02 -0.09
CA PRO A 52 9.87 -2.56 1.18
C PRO A 52 10.59 -1.85 2.33
N SER A 53 9.84 -1.53 3.39
CA SER A 53 10.45 -0.94 4.58
C SER A 53 11.50 -1.90 5.16
N GLU A 54 12.49 -1.35 5.86
CA GLU A 54 13.48 -2.18 6.58
C GLU A 54 12.81 -3.17 7.55
N GLY A 55 11.65 -2.82 8.10
CA GLY A 55 10.84 -3.72 8.92
C GLY A 55 10.30 -4.92 8.14
N LEU A 56 9.77 -4.71 6.92
CA LEU A 56 9.33 -5.77 6.03
C LEU A 56 10.48 -6.70 5.63
N LYS A 57 11.64 -6.13 5.27
CA LYS A 57 12.84 -6.93 4.95
C LYS A 57 13.28 -7.82 6.12
N ARG A 58 13.25 -7.28 7.35
CA ARG A 58 13.58 -8.06 8.57
C ARG A 58 12.55 -9.16 8.84
N LEU A 59 11.26 -8.88 8.61
CA LEU A 59 10.20 -9.86 8.76
C LEU A 59 10.37 -11.02 7.76
N ASP A 60 10.64 -10.72 6.49
CA ASP A 60 10.88 -11.73 5.45
C ASP A 60 12.08 -12.63 5.80
N ALA A 61 13.16 -12.03 6.33
CA ALA A 61 14.34 -12.76 6.80
C ALA A 61 14.01 -13.70 7.98
N LEU A 62 13.23 -13.21 8.97
CA LEU A 62 12.80 -14.01 10.11
C LEU A 62 11.90 -15.18 9.68
N ALA A 63 10.92 -14.91 8.81
CA ALA A 63 10.02 -15.93 8.28
C ALA A 63 10.82 -17.04 7.57
N SER A 64 11.76 -16.66 6.72
CA SER A 64 12.64 -17.59 6.01
C SER A 64 13.46 -18.46 6.99
N SER A 65 14.01 -17.85 8.04
CA SER A 65 14.74 -18.59 9.08
C SER A 65 13.87 -19.62 9.79
N ILE A 66 12.63 -19.27 10.14
CA ILE A 66 11.68 -20.17 10.81
C ILE A 66 11.32 -21.35 9.90
N TYR A 67 11.08 -21.09 8.61
CA TYR A 67 10.79 -22.15 7.63
C TYR A 67 11.96 -23.13 7.45
N GLU A 68 13.19 -22.62 7.38
CA GLU A 68 14.38 -23.48 7.29
C GLU A 68 14.58 -24.32 8.55
N GLN A 69 14.39 -23.73 9.74
CA GLN A 69 14.42 -24.46 11.00
C GLN A 69 13.35 -25.57 11.02
N ALA A 70 12.13 -25.28 10.58
CA ALA A 70 11.05 -26.26 10.50
C ALA A 70 11.34 -27.39 9.49
N ARG A 71 12.06 -27.10 8.40
CA ARG A 71 12.53 -28.12 7.43
C ARG A 71 13.62 -29.02 8.02
N GLN A 72 14.44 -28.50 8.92
CA GLN A 72 15.59 -29.20 9.49
C GLN A 72 15.25 -30.03 10.73
N LEU A 73 14.14 -29.77 11.42
CA LEU A 73 13.70 -30.67 12.49
C LEU A 73 13.36 -32.05 11.90
N PRO A 74 14.06 -33.13 12.30
CA PRO A 74 13.58 -34.47 11.99
C PRO A 74 12.20 -34.61 12.65
N ARG A 75 11.21 -35.10 11.90
CA ARG A 75 9.96 -35.55 12.51
C ARG A 75 10.32 -36.73 13.41
N SER A 76 10.49 -36.48 14.69
CA SER A 76 10.57 -37.52 15.71
C SER A 76 9.23 -38.27 15.68
N VAL A 77 9.28 -39.49 15.15
CA VAL A 77 8.22 -40.51 15.27
C VAL A 77 8.44 -41.25 16.58
#